data_AF-A0A095CH09-F1
#
_entry.id   AF-A0A095CH09-F1
#
_cell.length_a   1.000
_cell.length_b   1.000
_cell.length_c   1.000
_cell.angle_alpha   90.00
_cell.angle_beta   90.00
_cell.angle_gamma   90.00
#
_symmetry.space_group_name_H-M   'P 1'
#
loop_
_entity.id
_entity.type
_entity.pdbx_description
1 polymer ?
#
loop_
_entity_poly.entity_id
_entity_poly.type
_entity_poly.pdbx_seq_one_letter_code
_entity_poly.pdbx_strand_id
1 'polypeptide(L)'
;MNTKCRYSHVRDSVYCATVVWALHQCFARINDDEGRHYELGQSAVKCMRSILMGWMQQSARLEYFKRVQNLDTCLHSRLDYETGEPIYDDHYKNLQMDCIGLYVIQLVQMIHSGLQIVYTKDEVAFVQNLVFYLERAYRIPDYGMWERGTKQNRNITELHASSICMAKAALESVAGFNIYGYEGGHSSILFMDADAHSRNRIIMTNLLPRESASKGTDASLIPSLCWPAYGTCSTSTRLPALERCLERLKGVYGFKRFTRDGYATVLDTNSEYQPGELM
;
A
#
# COMPACT_ATOMS: atom_id res chain seq x y z
N MET A 1 7.66 31.18 -0.68
CA MET A 1 6.94 29.89 -0.58
C MET A 1 6.56 29.45 -1.99
N ASN A 2 7.35 28.57 -2.61
CA ASN A 2 7.05 28.02 -3.93
C ASN A 2 6.16 26.78 -3.73
N THR A 3 4.93 27.00 -3.26
CA THR A 3 3.97 25.95 -2.89
C THR A 3 3.17 25.50 -4.10
N LYS A 4 3.83 24.82 -5.03
CA LYS A 4 3.15 23.86 -5.90
C LYS A 4 3.76 22.50 -5.62
N CYS A 5 3.21 21.80 -4.63
CA CYS A 5 3.43 20.37 -4.51
C CYS A 5 2.81 19.73 -5.77
N ARG A 6 3.64 19.40 -6.78
CA ARG A 6 3.19 18.87 -8.07
C ARG A 6 3.15 17.35 -8.11
N TYR A 7 3.29 16.70 -6.97
CA TYR A 7 3.29 15.24 -6.90
C TYR A 7 2.10 14.72 -6.09
N SER A 8 1.66 13.53 -6.47
CA SER A 8 0.66 12.74 -5.78
C SER A 8 1.31 11.43 -5.34
N HIS A 9 1.21 11.11 -4.06
CA HIS A 9 1.65 9.81 -3.54
C HIS A 9 0.55 8.77 -3.80
N VAL A 10 0.92 7.60 -4.34
CA VAL A 10 -0.04 6.55 -4.69
C VAL A 10 -0.87 6.11 -3.49
N ARG A 11 -0.23 5.82 -2.34
CA ARG A 11 -0.93 5.46 -1.09
C ARG A 11 -2.07 6.42 -0.74
N ASP A 12 -1.81 7.73 -0.79
CA ASP A 12 -2.78 8.76 -0.42
C ASP A 12 -3.93 8.80 -1.43
N SER A 13 -3.60 8.72 -2.73
CA SER A 13 -4.59 8.64 -3.81
C SER A 13 -5.47 7.41 -3.73
N VAL A 14 -4.93 6.26 -3.32
CA VAL A 14 -5.72 5.04 -3.08
C VAL A 14 -6.68 5.27 -1.93
N TYR A 15 -6.24 5.82 -0.79
CA TYR A 15 -7.15 6.12 0.32
C TYR A 15 -8.24 7.14 -0.06
N CYS A 16 -7.90 8.18 -0.84
CA CYS A 16 -8.88 9.11 -1.37
C CYS A 16 -9.91 8.40 -2.25
N ALA A 17 -9.46 7.52 -3.16
CA ALA A 17 -10.35 6.71 -3.99
C ALA A 17 -11.24 5.79 -3.13
N THR A 18 -10.69 5.19 -2.07
CA THR A 18 -11.43 4.33 -1.14
C THR A 18 -12.58 5.08 -0.47
N VAL A 19 -12.36 6.32 -0.02
CA VAL A 19 -13.43 7.13 0.62
C VAL A 19 -14.53 7.46 -0.38
N VAL A 20 -14.18 7.86 -1.59
CA VAL A 20 -15.14 8.17 -2.66
C VAL A 20 -15.93 6.92 -3.06
N TRP A 21 -15.26 5.78 -3.17
CA TRP A 21 -15.90 4.48 -3.41
C TRP A 21 -16.83 4.07 -2.27
N ALA A 22 -16.44 4.27 -1.01
CA ALA A 22 -17.31 3.98 0.12
C ALA A 22 -18.60 4.82 0.08
N LEU A 23 -18.51 6.11 -0.30
CA LEU A 23 -19.69 6.94 -0.53
C LEU A 23 -20.55 6.41 -1.68
N HIS A 24 -19.94 6.01 -2.80
CA HIS A 24 -20.65 5.36 -3.91
C HIS A 24 -21.46 4.15 -3.42
N GLN A 25 -20.84 3.25 -2.62
CA GLN A 25 -21.51 2.08 -2.06
C GLN A 25 -22.68 2.45 -1.14
N CYS A 26 -22.55 3.52 -0.35
CA CYS A 26 -23.62 4.01 0.51
C CYS A 26 -24.80 4.57 -0.28
N PHE A 27 -24.54 5.44 -1.26
CA PHE A 27 -25.60 6.03 -2.09
C PHE A 27 -26.30 4.99 -2.98
N ALA A 28 -25.55 4.02 -3.51
CA ALA A 28 -26.11 2.91 -4.27
C ALA A 28 -27.09 2.07 -3.44
N ARG A 29 -26.89 1.95 -2.12
CA ARG A 29 -27.81 1.25 -1.21
C ARG A 29 -29.05 2.04 -0.84
N ILE A 30 -28.95 3.37 -0.79
CA ILE A 30 -30.08 4.26 -0.45
C ILE A 30 -30.99 4.49 -1.67
N ASN A 31 -30.58 4.02 -2.85
CA ASN A 31 -31.29 4.18 -4.12
C ASN A 31 -31.51 5.67 -4.46
N ASP A 32 -30.42 6.45 -4.34
CA ASP A 32 -30.40 7.86 -4.75
C ASP A 32 -30.44 7.95 -6.28
N ASP A 33 -31.65 8.17 -6.82
CA ASP A 33 -31.93 8.27 -8.26
C ASP A 33 -31.36 9.55 -8.90
N GLU A 34 -30.68 10.43 -8.13
CA GLU A 34 -30.05 11.65 -8.64
C GLU A 34 -28.73 11.39 -9.41
N GLY A 35 -28.32 10.13 -9.59
CA GLY A 35 -27.12 9.76 -10.36
C GLY A 35 -25.79 10.03 -9.66
N ARG A 36 -25.80 10.64 -8.47
CA ARG A 36 -24.60 10.98 -7.67
C ARG A 36 -23.73 9.77 -7.37
N HIS A 37 -24.36 8.62 -7.07
CA HIS A 37 -23.61 7.40 -6.81
C HIS A 37 -22.76 7.02 -8.03
N TYR A 38 -23.27 7.16 -9.25
CA TYR A 38 -22.54 6.85 -10.47
C TYR A 38 -21.32 7.76 -10.65
N GLU A 39 -21.48 9.07 -10.46
CA GLU A 39 -20.37 10.05 -10.56
C GLU A 39 -19.25 9.78 -9.54
N LEU A 40 -19.62 9.41 -8.31
CA LEU A 40 -18.67 9.01 -7.27
C LEU A 40 -17.92 7.74 -7.67
N GLY A 41 -18.65 6.73 -8.17
CA GLY A 41 -18.06 5.49 -8.67
C GLY A 41 -17.05 5.75 -9.80
N GLN A 42 -17.42 6.56 -10.79
CA GLN A 42 -16.53 6.94 -11.89
C GLN A 42 -15.31 7.74 -11.42
N SER A 43 -15.46 8.58 -10.40
CA SER A 43 -14.34 9.33 -9.81
C SER A 43 -13.33 8.40 -9.13
N ALA A 44 -13.80 7.39 -8.39
CA ALA A 44 -12.94 6.37 -7.81
C ALA A 44 -12.23 5.52 -8.89
N VAL A 45 -12.97 5.09 -9.93
CA VAL A 45 -12.42 4.37 -11.09
C VAL A 45 -11.33 5.20 -11.77
N LYS A 46 -11.58 6.48 -12.03
CA LYS A 46 -10.61 7.38 -12.68
C LYS A 46 -9.30 7.46 -11.89
N CYS A 47 -9.36 7.59 -10.57
CA CYS A 47 -8.18 7.63 -9.70
C CYS A 47 -7.39 6.31 -9.73
N MET A 48 -8.07 5.17 -9.54
CA MET A 48 -7.40 3.87 -9.55
C MET A 48 -6.80 3.52 -10.92
N ARG A 49 -7.46 3.95 -12.00
CA ARG A 49 -6.97 3.81 -13.38
C ARG A 49 -5.78 4.71 -13.68
N SER A 50 -5.78 5.96 -13.21
CA SER A 50 -4.62 6.85 -13.44
C SER A 50 -3.36 6.31 -12.76
N ILE A 51 -3.50 5.74 -11.56
CA ILE A 51 -2.40 5.03 -10.88
C ILE A 51 -1.92 3.84 -11.71
N LEU A 52 -2.84 3.00 -12.21
CA LEU A 52 -2.50 1.85 -13.05
C LEU A 52 -1.70 2.28 -14.28
N MET A 53 -2.18 3.32 -14.98
CA MET A 53 -1.55 3.84 -16.18
C MET A 53 -0.15 4.41 -15.89
N GLY A 54 0.01 5.17 -14.81
CA GLY A 54 1.31 5.67 -14.37
C GLY A 54 2.30 4.53 -14.06
N TRP A 55 1.84 3.46 -13.42
CA TRP A 55 2.68 2.29 -13.15
C TRP A 55 2.96 1.44 -14.40
N MET A 56 2.04 1.34 -15.34
CA MET A 56 2.26 0.62 -16.61
C MET A 56 3.36 1.26 -17.47
N GLN A 57 3.54 2.57 -17.39
CA GLN A 57 4.68 3.27 -18.00
C GLN A 57 6.03 2.79 -17.41
N GLN A 58 6.02 2.21 -16.21
CA GLN A 58 7.19 1.63 -15.54
C GLN A 58 7.28 0.11 -15.68
N SER A 59 6.55 -0.51 -16.62
CA SER A 59 6.49 -1.97 -16.81
C SER A 59 7.87 -2.62 -16.98
N ALA A 60 8.80 -1.97 -17.68
CA ALA A 60 10.17 -2.46 -17.80
C ALA A 60 10.87 -2.57 -16.43
N ARG A 61 10.71 -1.57 -15.55
CA ARG A 61 11.26 -1.60 -14.19
C ARG A 61 10.68 -2.76 -13.38
N LEU A 62 9.36 -2.92 -13.44
CA LEU A 62 8.66 -4.02 -12.77
C LEU A 62 9.18 -5.39 -13.24
N GLU A 63 9.45 -5.55 -14.53
CA GLU A 63 10.01 -6.79 -15.08
C GLU A 63 11.44 -7.05 -14.57
N TYR A 64 12.29 -6.03 -14.52
CA TYR A 64 13.63 -6.15 -13.94
C TYR A 64 13.60 -6.43 -12.44
N PHE A 65 12.64 -5.86 -11.71
CA PHE A 65 12.49 -6.06 -10.27
C PHE A 65 12.32 -7.53 -9.90
N LYS A 66 11.61 -8.33 -10.73
CA LYS A 66 11.43 -9.77 -10.49
C LYS A 66 12.77 -10.50 -10.33
N ARG A 67 13.81 -10.02 -10.98
CA ARG A 67 15.18 -10.58 -10.94
C ARG A 67 16.03 -9.95 -9.84
N VAL A 68 16.05 -8.62 -9.77
CA VAL A 68 17.04 -7.87 -8.95
C VAL A 68 16.52 -7.51 -7.56
N GLN A 69 15.24 -7.18 -7.43
CA GLN A 69 14.56 -6.91 -6.15
C GLN A 69 15.22 -5.78 -5.32
N ASN A 70 15.60 -4.68 -5.98
CA ASN A 70 16.33 -3.56 -5.36
C ASN A 70 15.64 -2.20 -5.59
N LEU A 71 16.23 -1.14 -5.04
CA LEU A 71 15.73 0.24 -5.15
C LEU A 71 15.68 0.74 -6.60
N ASP A 72 16.69 0.42 -7.40
CA ASP A 72 16.81 0.93 -8.78
C ASP A 72 15.72 0.39 -9.71
N THR A 73 15.18 -0.79 -9.37
CA THR A 73 14.17 -1.48 -10.18
C THR A 73 12.77 -1.41 -9.58
N CYS A 74 12.60 -0.85 -8.38
CA CYS A 74 11.29 -0.74 -7.74
C CYS A 74 10.34 0.20 -8.49
N LEU A 75 9.03 0.03 -8.29
CA LEU A 75 8.04 0.97 -8.81
C LEU A 75 8.09 2.28 -8.01
N HIS A 76 7.97 3.39 -8.72
CA HIS A 76 7.89 4.70 -8.08
C HIS A 76 6.49 4.95 -7.51
N SER A 77 6.45 5.43 -6.28
CA SER A 77 5.21 5.70 -5.55
C SER A 77 4.69 7.13 -5.75
N ARG A 78 5.46 8.00 -6.41
CA ARG A 78 5.06 9.38 -6.71
C ARG A 78 4.75 9.55 -8.20
N LEU A 79 3.58 10.10 -8.48
CA LEU A 79 3.12 10.45 -9.82
C LEU A 79 2.93 11.97 -9.91
N ASP A 80 3.14 12.55 -11.08
CA ASP A 80 2.79 13.94 -11.34
C ASP A 80 1.26 14.10 -11.38
N TYR A 81 0.75 15.11 -10.69
CA TYR A 81 -0.71 15.25 -10.52
C TYR A 81 -1.45 15.68 -11.79
N GLU A 82 -0.79 16.38 -12.72
CA GLU A 82 -1.40 16.87 -13.96
C GLU A 82 -1.37 15.80 -15.04
N THR A 83 -0.23 15.13 -15.17
CA THR A 83 0.06 14.19 -16.26
C THR A 83 -0.19 12.73 -15.88
N GLY A 84 -0.12 12.39 -14.59
CA GLY A 84 -0.15 11.01 -14.10
C GLY A 84 1.15 10.24 -14.36
N GLU A 85 2.21 10.91 -14.84
CA GLU A 85 3.48 10.29 -15.15
C GLU A 85 4.31 10.01 -13.87
N PRO A 86 5.09 8.93 -13.84
CA PRO A 86 6.03 8.66 -12.75
C PRO A 86 7.05 9.78 -12.57
N ILE A 87 7.24 10.22 -11.34
CA ILE A 87 8.30 11.17 -11.00
C ILE A 87 9.58 10.40 -10.68
N TYR A 88 10.62 10.67 -11.46
CA TYR A 88 11.95 10.09 -11.25
C TYR A 88 12.78 11.02 -10.36
N ASP A 89 13.06 10.55 -9.15
CA ASP A 89 13.92 11.22 -8.18
C ASP A 89 14.73 10.16 -7.44
N ASP A 90 16.03 10.14 -7.71
CA ASP A 90 16.96 9.13 -7.22
C ASP A 90 17.17 9.23 -5.69
N HIS A 91 16.80 10.34 -5.06
CA HIS A 91 16.92 10.51 -3.61
C HIS A 91 15.69 10.00 -2.86
N TYR A 92 14.59 9.76 -3.59
CA TYR A 92 13.33 9.38 -2.97
C TYR A 92 13.19 7.87 -2.77
N LYS A 93 12.61 7.52 -1.64
CA LYS A 93 12.58 6.17 -1.08
C LYS A 93 11.38 5.37 -1.59
N ASN A 94 11.38 5.12 -2.89
CA ASN A 94 10.26 4.52 -3.62
C ASN A 94 9.91 3.09 -3.18
N LEU A 95 10.85 2.29 -2.68
CA LEU A 95 10.60 0.90 -2.33
C LEU A 95 9.69 0.81 -1.09
N GLN A 96 8.39 0.65 -1.33
CA GLN A 96 7.32 0.59 -0.34
C GLN A 96 6.35 -0.55 -0.71
N MET A 97 6.51 -1.72 -0.09
CA MET A 97 5.70 -2.89 -0.43
C MET A 97 4.24 -2.73 0.01
N ASP A 98 4.01 -1.99 1.11
CA ASP A 98 2.69 -1.68 1.64
C ASP A 98 1.85 -0.86 0.66
N CYS A 99 2.46 0.08 -0.08
CA CYS A 99 1.75 0.91 -1.05
C CYS A 99 1.14 0.08 -2.19
N ILE A 100 1.91 -0.88 -2.73
CA ILE A 100 1.44 -1.78 -3.80
C ILE A 100 0.41 -2.76 -3.24
N GLY A 101 0.62 -3.29 -2.04
CA GLY A 101 -0.34 -4.15 -1.36
C GLY A 101 -1.70 -3.47 -1.16
N LEU A 102 -1.70 -2.22 -0.68
CA LEU A 102 -2.90 -1.43 -0.48
C LEU A 102 -3.66 -1.21 -1.81
N TYR A 103 -2.95 -0.87 -2.88
CA TYR A 103 -3.55 -0.70 -4.21
C TYR A 103 -4.26 -1.97 -4.67
N VAL A 104 -3.60 -3.13 -4.55
CA VAL A 104 -4.17 -4.43 -4.98
C VAL A 104 -5.40 -4.79 -4.15
N ILE A 105 -5.35 -4.64 -2.82
CA ILE A 105 -6.50 -4.90 -1.95
C ILE A 105 -7.69 -4.04 -2.38
N GLN A 106 -7.46 -2.74 -2.58
CA GLN A 106 -8.54 -1.81 -2.92
C GLN A 106 -9.07 -2.04 -4.33
N LEU A 107 -8.20 -2.38 -5.29
CA LEU A 107 -8.56 -2.73 -6.65
C LEU A 107 -9.53 -3.91 -6.67
N VAL A 108 -9.19 -4.99 -5.96
CA VAL A 108 -10.05 -6.18 -5.83
C VAL A 108 -11.39 -5.81 -5.20
N GLN A 109 -11.41 -5.05 -4.11
CA GLN A 109 -12.65 -4.64 -3.44
C GLN A 109 -13.57 -3.81 -4.34
N MET A 110 -13.02 -2.86 -5.11
CA MET A 110 -13.80 -2.02 -6.03
C MET A 110 -14.33 -2.82 -7.22
N ILE A 111 -13.54 -3.73 -7.78
CA ILE A 111 -14.00 -4.60 -8.87
C ILE A 111 -15.07 -5.56 -8.36
N HIS A 112 -14.89 -6.12 -7.17
CA HIS A 112 -15.88 -6.99 -6.55
C HIS A 112 -17.22 -6.27 -6.28
N SER A 113 -17.19 -4.95 -6.03
CA SER A 113 -18.43 -4.16 -5.90
C SER A 113 -19.10 -3.83 -7.24
N GLY A 114 -18.52 -4.23 -8.38
CA GLY A 114 -19.06 -4.00 -9.71
C GLY A 114 -18.47 -2.81 -10.47
N LEU A 115 -17.40 -2.17 -9.96
CA LEU A 115 -16.69 -1.13 -10.72
C LEU A 115 -15.72 -1.75 -11.71
N GLN A 116 -15.75 -1.28 -12.96
CA GLN A 116 -14.81 -1.73 -13.99
C GLN A 116 -13.57 -0.82 -14.00
N ILE A 117 -12.46 -1.32 -13.46
CA ILE A 117 -11.17 -0.59 -13.39
C ILE A 117 -10.17 -1.12 -14.42
N VAL A 118 -10.24 -2.39 -14.82
CA VAL A 118 -9.30 -3.01 -15.77
C VAL A 118 -10.04 -3.36 -17.06
N TYR A 119 -9.46 -3.02 -18.21
CA TYR A 119 -10.11 -3.09 -19.54
C TYR A 119 -9.38 -3.94 -20.57
N THR A 120 -8.06 -4.09 -20.46
CA THR A 120 -7.25 -4.78 -21.50
C THR A 120 -6.47 -5.96 -20.93
N LYS A 121 -6.13 -6.93 -21.78
CA LYS A 121 -5.31 -8.09 -21.38
C LYS A 121 -3.91 -7.68 -20.90
N ASP A 122 -3.38 -6.58 -21.44
CA ASP A 122 -2.08 -6.04 -21.01
C ASP A 122 -2.18 -5.46 -19.58
N GLU A 123 -3.28 -4.78 -19.26
CA GLU A 123 -3.57 -4.35 -17.88
C GLU A 123 -3.70 -5.55 -16.93
N VAL A 124 -4.36 -6.64 -17.34
CA VAL A 124 -4.43 -7.90 -16.56
C VAL A 124 -3.04 -8.46 -16.29
N ALA A 125 -2.21 -8.58 -17.33
CA ALA A 125 -0.84 -9.08 -17.20
C ALA A 125 0.01 -8.19 -16.29
N PHE A 126 -0.19 -6.87 -16.35
CA PHE A 126 0.48 -5.93 -15.47
C PHE A 126 0.08 -6.13 -14.01
N VAL A 127 -1.21 -6.26 -13.71
CA VAL A 127 -1.67 -6.53 -12.33
C VAL A 127 -1.14 -7.87 -11.83
N GLN A 128 -1.10 -8.90 -12.67
CA GLN A 128 -0.45 -10.17 -12.33
C GLN A 128 1.04 -9.99 -11.99
N ASN A 129 1.74 -9.08 -12.65
CA ASN A 129 3.12 -8.74 -12.30
C ASN A 129 3.24 -8.03 -10.95
N LEU A 130 2.25 -7.22 -10.54
CA LEU A 130 2.19 -6.66 -9.19
C LEU A 130 2.01 -7.76 -8.13
N VAL A 131 1.27 -8.83 -8.44
CA VAL A 131 1.13 -9.99 -7.55
C VAL A 131 2.49 -10.65 -7.34
N PHE A 132 3.24 -10.91 -8.42
CA PHE A 132 4.60 -11.46 -8.34
C PHE A 132 5.58 -10.54 -7.58
N TYR A 133 5.38 -9.22 -7.66
CA TYR A 133 6.13 -8.25 -6.86
C TYR A 133 5.89 -8.47 -5.36
N LEU A 134 4.62 -8.64 -4.95
CA LEU A 134 4.22 -8.84 -3.55
C LEU A 134 4.58 -10.21 -2.98
N GLU A 135 4.62 -11.26 -3.80
CA GLU A 135 4.99 -12.63 -3.36
C GLU A 135 6.34 -12.70 -2.63
N ARG A 136 7.27 -11.80 -2.96
CA ARG A 136 8.62 -11.76 -2.39
C ARG A 136 8.78 -10.81 -1.20
N ALA A 137 7.71 -10.19 -0.70
CA ALA A 137 7.77 -9.21 0.40
C ALA A 137 8.48 -9.74 1.66
N TYR A 138 8.33 -11.03 2.00
CA TYR A 138 8.97 -11.66 3.16
C TYR A 138 10.50 -11.58 3.21
N ARG A 139 11.17 -11.27 2.09
CA ARG A 139 12.64 -11.17 2.00
C ARG A 139 13.14 -9.85 1.41
N ILE A 140 12.25 -8.95 1.04
CA ILE A 140 12.62 -7.66 0.44
C ILE A 140 12.49 -6.58 1.53
N PRO A 141 13.61 -6.09 2.09
CA PRO A 141 13.57 -4.98 3.02
C PRO A 141 13.17 -3.71 2.29
N ASP A 142 12.25 -2.94 2.86
CA ASP A 142 11.68 -1.73 2.26
C ASP A 142 11.83 -0.51 3.19
N TYR A 143 11.33 0.65 2.76
CA TYR A 143 11.39 1.87 3.58
C TYR A 143 10.19 2.02 4.55
N GLY A 144 9.20 1.15 4.43
CA GLY A 144 7.95 1.17 5.17
C GLY A 144 7.07 2.39 4.85
N MET A 145 5.92 2.45 5.52
CA MET A 145 4.89 3.48 5.28
C MET A 145 5.40 4.91 5.39
N TRP A 146 6.38 5.17 6.26
CA TRP A 146 6.91 6.50 6.55
C TRP A 146 8.18 6.88 5.79
N GLU A 147 8.64 6.07 4.83
CA GLU A 147 9.79 6.42 3.97
C GLU A 147 11.12 6.60 4.75
N ARG A 148 11.37 5.74 5.74
CA ARG A 148 12.59 5.85 6.59
C ARG A 148 13.49 4.62 6.53
N GLY A 149 12.92 3.45 6.31
CA GLY A 149 13.63 2.19 6.53
C GLY A 149 13.89 2.01 8.03
N THR A 150 15.15 1.98 8.45
CA THR A 150 15.54 1.97 9.87
C THR A 150 14.93 3.11 10.70
N LYS A 151 14.79 2.90 12.01
CA LYS A 151 14.37 3.93 12.99
C LYS A 151 15.27 5.18 12.97
N GLN A 152 16.55 5.01 12.67
CA GLN A 152 17.54 6.09 12.57
C GLN A 152 17.52 6.80 11.22
N ASN A 153 16.73 6.34 10.25
CA ASN A 153 16.66 6.94 8.92
C ASN A 153 18.04 7.11 8.25
N ARG A 154 18.89 6.08 8.34
CA ARG A 154 20.23 6.06 7.72
C ARG A 154 20.23 5.60 6.26
N ASN A 155 19.09 5.72 5.58
CA ASN A 155 18.87 5.20 4.23
C ASN A 155 19.10 3.68 4.09
N ILE A 156 18.88 2.93 5.17
CA ILE A 156 18.97 1.47 5.20
C ILE A 156 17.55 0.91 5.29
N THR A 157 17.20 0.00 4.40
CA THR A 157 15.88 -0.67 4.39
C THR A 157 15.82 -1.78 5.44
N GLU A 158 14.61 -2.10 5.90
CA GLU A 158 14.38 -3.20 6.85
C GLU A 158 13.12 -3.99 6.46
N LEU A 159 13.00 -5.22 6.95
CA LEU A 159 11.74 -5.95 6.85
C LEU A 159 10.73 -5.35 7.84
N HIS A 160 9.67 -4.77 7.29
CA HIS A 160 8.56 -4.19 8.03
C HIS A 160 7.40 -5.19 8.10
N ALA A 161 6.94 -5.49 9.33
CA ALA A 161 5.81 -6.35 9.56
C ALA A 161 4.54 -5.76 8.93
N SER A 162 4.33 -4.44 9.03
CA SER A 162 3.21 -3.75 8.38
C SER A 162 3.17 -3.97 6.86
N SER A 163 4.31 -3.89 6.18
CA SER A 163 4.42 -4.09 4.74
C SER A 163 4.17 -5.54 4.32
N ILE A 164 4.73 -6.50 5.06
CA ILE A 164 4.51 -7.94 4.80
C ILE A 164 3.05 -8.32 5.07
N CYS A 165 2.43 -7.80 6.13
CA CYS A 165 1.00 -7.97 6.41
C CYS A 165 0.14 -7.49 5.23
N MET A 166 0.41 -6.30 4.70
CA MET A 166 -0.33 -5.73 3.56
C MET A 166 -0.15 -6.58 2.30
N ALA A 167 1.08 -6.99 1.99
CA ALA A 167 1.36 -7.88 0.86
C ALA A 167 0.64 -9.23 1.01
N LYS A 168 0.69 -9.83 2.20
CA LYS A 168 0.03 -11.11 2.48
C LYS A 168 -1.50 -11.01 2.36
N ALA A 169 -2.10 -9.93 2.82
CA ALA A 169 -3.54 -9.67 2.65
C ALA A 169 -3.91 -9.46 1.17
N ALA A 170 -3.11 -8.71 0.42
CA ALA A 170 -3.29 -8.52 -1.01
C ALA A 170 -3.25 -9.84 -1.77
N LEU A 171 -2.27 -10.69 -1.46
CA LEU A 171 -2.15 -12.04 -1.99
C LEU A 171 -3.44 -12.86 -1.73
N GLU A 172 -3.96 -12.86 -0.50
CA GLU A 172 -5.22 -13.53 -0.18
C GLU A 172 -6.42 -12.98 -0.94
N SER A 173 -6.50 -11.66 -1.15
CA SER A 173 -7.59 -11.03 -1.90
C SER A 173 -7.60 -11.41 -3.38
N VAL A 174 -6.42 -11.71 -3.94
CA VAL A 174 -6.22 -12.00 -5.36
C VAL A 174 -6.45 -13.47 -5.69
N ALA A 175 -6.39 -14.37 -4.71
CA ALA A 175 -6.45 -15.82 -4.88
C ALA A 175 -7.67 -16.29 -5.71
N GLY A 176 -7.46 -16.56 -7.00
CA GLY A 176 -8.54 -16.99 -7.91
C GLY A 176 -9.54 -15.87 -8.25
N PHE A 177 -9.20 -14.61 -8.00
CA PHE A 177 -10.04 -13.47 -8.30
C PHE A 177 -10.04 -13.16 -9.80
N ASN A 178 -11.22 -12.92 -10.37
CA ASN A 178 -11.35 -12.48 -11.75
C ASN A 178 -11.30 -10.95 -11.83
N ILE A 179 -10.27 -10.42 -12.47
CA ILE A 179 -10.03 -8.97 -12.49
C ILE A 179 -11.02 -8.19 -13.38
N TYR A 180 -11.75 -8.86 -14.26
CA TYR A 180 -12.89 -8.24 -14.98
C TYR A 180 -14.21 -8.35 -14.19
N GLY A 181 -14.16 -8.83 -12.95
CA GLY A 181 -15.35 -9.07 -12.14
C GLY A 181 -16.16 -10.25 -12.68
N TYR A 182 -17.49 -10.11 -12.65
CA TYR A 182 -18.43 -11.16 -13.06
C TYR A 182 -18.45 -11.43 -14.58
N GLU A 183 -17.97 -10.50 -15.40
CA GLU A 183 -17.93 -10.64 -16.87
C GLU A 183 -16.67 -11.34 -17.39
N GLY A 184 -15.70 -11.62 -16.50
CA GLY A 184 -14.41 -12.14 -16.90
C GLY A 184 -14.41 -13.63 -17.25
N GLY A 185 -13.55 -14.01 -18.20
CA GLY A 185 -13.26 -15.40 -18.54
C GLY A 185 -12.11 -16.00 -17.73
N HIS A 186 -11.74 -17.26 -18.00
CA HIS A 186 -10.63 -17.93 -17.31
C HIS A 186 -9.26 -17.26 -17.52
N SER A 187 -9.08 -16.51 -18.61
CA SER A 187 -7.82 -15.83 -18.93
C SER A 187 -7.56 -14.56 -18.11
N SER A 188 -8.54 -14.08 -17.34
CA SER A 188 -8.44 -12.88 -16.52
C SER A 188 -8.43 -13.19 -15.02
N ILE A 189 -8.28 -14.47 -14.66
CA ILE A 189 -8.09 -14.92 -13.28
C ILE A 189 -6.65 -14.65 -12.87
N LEU A 190 -6.48 -14.01 -11.73
CA LEU A 190 -5.17 -13.80 -11.13
C LEU A 190 -4.75 -15.02 -10.29
N PHE A 191 -3.47 -15.33 -10.33
CA PHE A 191 -2.88 -16.46 -9.61
C PHE A 191 -1.82 -16.00 -8.61
N MET A 192 -1.70 -16.74 -7.52
CA MET A 192 -0.70 -16.51 -6.48
C MET A 192 0.03 -17.81 -6.15
N ASP A 193 1.32 -17.72 -5.81
CA ASP A 193 2.08 -18.83 -5.24
C ASP A 193 1.67 -19.06 -3.76
N ALA A 194 1.06 -20.21 -3.48
CA ALA A 194 0.65 -20.61 -2.13
C ALA A 194 1.85 -20.75 -1.17
N ASP A 195 3.03 -21.12 -1.68
CA ASP A 195 4.24 -21.18 -0.87
C ASP A 195 4.74 -19.77 -0.54
N ALA A 196 4.62 -18.83 -1.47
CA ALA A 196 4.96 -17.43 -1.23
C ALA A 196 4.07 -16.84 -0.14
N HIS A 197 2.76 -17.08 -0.20
CA HIS A 197 1.84 -16.69 0.88
C HIS A 197 2.24 -17.29 2.22
N SER A 198 2.54 -18.59 2.26
CA SER A 198 2.95 -19.29 3.48
C SER A 198 4.25 -18.71 4.07
N ARG A 199 5.24 -18.39 3.22
CA ARG A 199 6.49 -17.72 3.64
C ARG A 199 6.23 -16.33 4.23
N ASN A 200 5.40 -15.52 3.58
CA ASN A 200 5.00 -14.20 4.10
C ASN A 200 4.30 -14.32 5.45
N ARG A 201 3.38 -15.28 5.60
CA ARG A 201 2.70 -15.54 6.88
C ARG A 201 3.68 -15.91 8.00
N ILE A 202 4.62 -16.82 7.74
CA ILE A 202 5.60 -17.26 8.75
C ILE A 202 6.48 -16.09 9.20
N ILE A 203 7.07 -15.34 8.25
CA ILE A 203 7.95 -14.21 8.59
C ILE A 203 7.17 -13.12 9.33
N MET A 204 5.96 -12.79 8.87
CA MET A 204 5.07 -11.84 9.55
C MET A 204 4.79 -12.26 11.00
N THR A 205 4.44 -13.52 11.26
CA THR A 205 4.19 -14.03 12.61
C THR A 205 5.42 -13.95 13.50
N ASN A 206 6.62 -14.16 12.93
CA ASN A 206 7.88 -14.05 13.68
C ASN A 206 8.29 -12.60 14.00
N LEU A 207 7.92 -11.64 13.16
CA LEU A 207 8.21 -10.22 13.39
C LEU A 207 7.26 -9.61 14.44
N LEU A 208 5.96 -9.91 14.33
CA LEU A 208 4.96 -9.42 15.27
C LEU A 208 5.25 -9.92 16.69
N PRO A 209 5.02 -9.11 17.74
CA PRO A 209 4.37 -7.79 17.74
C PRO A 209 5.33 -6.60 17.52
N ARG A 210 6.53 -6.80 16.98
CA ARG A 210 7.44 -5.70 16.59
C ARG A 210 7.18 -5.32 15.13
N GLU A 211 7.52 -4.08 14.79
CA GLU A 211 7.40 -3.60 13.41
C GLU A 211 8.61 -4.02 12.57
N SER A 212 9.83 -3.82 13.07
CA SER A 212 11.06 -4.23 12.39
C SER A 212 12.17 -4.49 13.41
N ALA A 213 13.38 -4.80 12.92
CA ALA A 213 14.56 -4.98 13.76
C ALA A 213 14.82 -3.74 14.65
N SER A 214 14.83 -2.54 14.06
CA SER A 214 15.07 -1.29 14.78
C SER A 214 13.80 -0.62 15.33
N LYS A 215 12.61 -0.89 14.75
CA LYS A 215 11.34 -0.30 15.17
C LYS A 215 10.55 -1.24 16.08
N GLY A 216 10.40 -0.84 17.33
CA GLY A 216 9.67 -1.63 18.33
C GLY A 216 8.15 -1.65 18.13
N THR A 217 7.55 -0.50 17.81
CA THR A 217 6.09 -0.33 17.61
C THR A 217 5.87 0.84 16.68
N ASP A 218 4.94 0.68 15.74
CA ASP A 218 4.63 1.67 14.69
C ASP A 218 3.13 1.65 14.41
N ALA A 219 2.54 2.82 14.14
CA ALA A 219 1.14 2.98 13.80
C ALA A 219 0.79 2.34 12.46
N SER A 220 1.77 2.12 11.57
CA SER A 220 1.57 1.38 10.31
C SER A 220 1.02 -0.03 10.51
N LEU A 221 1.26 -0.64 11.69
CA LEU A 221 0.69 -1.94 12.06
C LEU A 221 -0.84 -1.92 12.15
N ILE A 222 -1.45 -0.76 12.48
CA ILE A 222 -2.91 -0.66 12.64
C ILE A 222 -3.64 -0.93 11.33
N PRO A 223 -3.43 -0.20 10.22
CA PRO A 223 -4.10 -0.48 8.95
C PRO A 223 -3.71 -1.84 8.35
N SER A 224 -2.54 -2.37 8.70
CA SER A 224 -2.09 -3.69 8.25
C SER A 224 -2.76 -4.85 9.00
N LEU A 225 -3.07 -4.68 10.29
CA LEU A 225 -3.71 -5.70 11.13
C LEU A 225 -5.23 -5.55 11.23
N CYS A 226 -5.74 -4.35 10.99
CA CYS A 226 -7.15 -4.00 10.93
C CYS A 226 -7.53 -3.65 9.48
N TRP A 227 -8.65 -2.95 9.29
CA TRP A 227 -9.01 -2.42 7.99
C TRP A 227 -7.92 -1.44 7.49
N PRO A 228 -7.50 -1.52 6.21
CA PRO A 228 -8.12 -2.30 5.12
C PRO A 228 -7.60 -3.74 4.95
N ALA A 229 -6.47 -4.11 5.56
CA ALA A 229 -5.76 -5.32 5.17
C ALA A 229 -6.17 -6.59 5.94
N TYR A 230 -6.41 -6.50 7.25
CA TYR A 230 -6.63 -7.67 8.11
C TYR A 230 -5.57 -8.77 7.91
N GLY A 231 -4.28 -8.40 7.87
CA GLY A 231 -3.16 -9.26 7.49
C GLY A 231 -2.99 -10.53 8.31
N THR A 232 -3.63 -10.67 9.47
CA THR A 232 -3.66 -11.93 10.23
C THR A 232 -5.02 -12.19 10.87
N CYS A 233 -5.54 -13.40 10.66
CA CYS A 233 -6.74 -13.88 11.35
C CYS A 233 -6.44 -14.34 12.79
N SER A 234 -5.16 -14.57 13.12
CA SER A 234 -4.77 -15.10 14.43
C SER A 234 -4.86 -14.02 15.51
N THR A 235 -5.87 -14.13 16.38
CA THR A 235 -6.07 -13.24 17.53
C THR A 235 -4.86 -13.21 18.46
N SER A 236 -4.14 -14.33 18.62
CA SER A 236 -2.95 -14.42 19.48
C SER A 236 -1.75 -13.61 18.99
N THR A 237 -1.67 -13.35 17.68
CA THR A 237 -0.62 -12.49 17.10
C THR A 237 -1.12 -11.06 16.93
N ARG A 238 -2.40 -10.89 16.55
CA ARG A 238 -3.02 -9.60 16.26
C ARG A 238 -3.20 -8.73 17.49
N LEU A 239 -3.82 -9.26 18.55
CA LEU A 239 -4.17 -8.47 19.72
C LEU A 239 -2.94 -7.92 20.45
N PRO A 240 -1.88 -8.70 20.73
CA PRO A 240 -0.71 -8.16 21.42
C PRO A 240 0.00 -7.04 20.65
N ALA A 241 -0.02 -7.08 19.31
CA ALA A 241 0.52 -6.02 18.47
C ALA A 241 -0.33 -4.74 18.54
N LEU A 242 -1.65 -4.87 18.50
CA LEU A 242 -2.58 -3.74 18.61
C LEU A 242 -2.60 -3.14 20.02
N GLU A 243 -2.59 -3.95 21.07
CA GLU A 243 -2.47 -3.51 22.46
C GLU A 243 -1.19 -2.71 22.66
N ARG A 244 -0.06 -3.18 22.13
CA ARG A 244 1.20 -2.43 22.18
C ARG A 244 1.12 -1.09 21.45
N CYS A 245 0.43 -1.03 20.30
CA CYS A 245 0.18 0.23 19.61
C CYS A 245 -0.69 1.17 20.46
N LEU A 246 -1.75 0.65 21.07
CA LEU A 246 -2.63 1.40 21.96
C LEU A 246 -1.90 1.95 23.18
N GLU A 247 -1.08 1.16 23.86
CA GLU A 247 -0.36 1.59 25.06
C GLU A 247 0.72 2.62 24.76
N ARG A 248 1.44 2.48 23.64
CA ARG A 248 2.64 3.28 23.35
C ARG A 248 2.39 4.49 22.48
N LEU A 249 1.43 4.42 21.57
CA LEU A 249 1.22 5.42 20.53
C LEU A 249 0.00 6.29 20.78
N LYS A 250 -1.00 5.81 21.55
CA LYS A 250 -2.18 6.60 21.89
C LYS A 250 -1.79 7.80 22.77
N GLY A 251 -2.20 8.98 22.35
CA GLY A 251 -2.19 10.21 23.13
C GLY A 251 -3.59 10.74 23.35
N VAL A 252 -3.68 11.98 23.83
CA VAL A 252 -4.97 12.66 24.12
C VAL A 252 -5.78 12.91 22.83
N TYR A 253 -5.10 13.28 21.73
CA TYR A 253 -5.73 13.73 20.48
C TYR A 253 -5.64 12.73 19.32
N GLY A 254 -5.16 11.51 19.57
CA GLY A 254 -4.96 10.51 18.52
C GLY A 254 -3.72 9.67 18.73
N PHE A 255 -3.21 9.08 17.66
CA PHE A 255 -2.03 8.21 17.68
C PHE A 255 -0.81 8.92 17.12
N LYS A 256 0.34 8.73 17.77
CA LYS A 256 1.66 9.06 17.20
C LYS A 256 2.01 8.01 16.15
N ARG A 257 2.79 8.38 15.12
CA ARG A 257 3.27 7.43 14.11
C ARG A 257 4.17 6.36 14.74
N PHE A 258 5.21 6.79 15.46
CA PHE A 258 6.09 5.92 16.25
C PHE A 258 6.73 6.73 17.38
N THR A 259 7.45 6.05 18.29
CA THR A 259 8.12 6.73 19.41
C THR A 259 9.33 7.56 18.93
N ARG A 260 9.50 8.77 19.48
CA ARG A 260 10.57 9.72 19.10
C ARG A 260 10.53 10.11 17.61
N ASP A 261 9.33 10.35 17.14
CA ASP A 261 9.09 10.91 15.83
C ASP A 261 9.31 12.43 15.87
N GLY A 262 10.21 12.94 15.04
CA GLY A 262 10.61 14.35 15.03
C GLY A 262 9.94 15.20 13.96
N TYR A 263 9.29 14.58 12.99
CA TYR A 263 8.72 15.31 11.86
C TYR A 263 7.49 16.11 12.29
N ALA A 264 7.41 17.35 11.82
CA ALA A 264 6.39 18.35 12.14
C ALA A 264 6.24 18.62 13.65
N THR A 265 7.32 18.46 14.41
CA THR A 265 7.41 18.89 15.82
C THR A 265 8.00 20.29 15.93
N VAL A 266 7.89 20.93 17.10
CA VAL A 266 8.52 22.26 17.35
C VAL A 266 10.05 22.22 17.16
N LEU A 267 10.66 21.03 17.33
CA LEU A 267 12.09 20.81 17.13
C LEU A 267 12.45 20.55 15.66
N ASP A 268 11.44 20.38 14.79
CA ASP A 268 11.65 20.16 13.37
C ASP A 268 12.01 21.49 12.69
N THR A 269 13.21 21.52 12.12
CA THR A 269 13.69 22.67 11.33
C THR A 269 13.57 22.42 9.83
N ASN A 270 13.19 21.20 9.42
CA ASN A 270 13.13 20.77 8.03
C ASN A 270 11.72 20.31 7.66
N SER A 271 11.50 20.09 6.36
CA SER A 271 10.26 19.48 5.86
C SER A 271 10.44 17.99 5.53
N GLU A 272 11.61 17.42 5.82
CA GLU A 272 12.00 16.04 5.50
C GLU A 272 12.80 15.42 6.64
N TYR A 273 12.61 14.11 6.85
CA TYR A 273 13.32 13.35 7.88
C TYR A 273 14.83 13.34 7.66
N GLN A 274 15.57 13.73 8.68
CA GLN A 274 17.02 13.63 8.80
C GLN A 274 17.48 12.31 9.45
N PRO A 275 18.74 11.89 9.23
CA PRO A 275 19.32 10.77 9.96
C PRO A 275 19.50 11.09 11.45
N GLY A 276 19.08 10.17 12.33
CA GLY A 276 19.31 10.26 13.78
C GLY A 276 18.43 11.25 14.54
N GLU A 277 17.33 11.73 13.95
CA GLU A 277 16.44 12.70 14.59
C GLU A 277 15.90 12.26 15.95
N LEU A 278 15.91 13.20 16.89
CA LEU A 278 15.41 13.08 18.26
C LEU A 278 15.92 11.84 19.03
N MET A 279 17.12 11.35 18.70
CA MET A 279 17.74 10.21 19.37
C MET A 279 18.62 10.59 20.56
#